data_AF-A0A2V8IE89-F1
#
_entry.id   AF-A0A2V8IE89-F1
#
_cell.length_a   1.000
_cell.length_b   1.000
_cell.length_c   1.000
_cell.angle_alpha   90.00
_cell.angle_beta   90.00
_cell.angle_gamma   90.00
#
_symmetry.space_group_name_H-M   'P 1'
#
loop_
_entity.id
_entity.type
_entity.pdbx_description
1 polymer ?
#
loop_
_entity_poly.entity_id
_entity_poly.type
_entity_poly.pdbx_seq_one_letter_code
_entity_poly.pdbx_strand_id
1 'polypeptide(L)'
;MDGDGDFHDENLHVVERFTRKGDTLEYDVTIEDPTLFTGPWKPAAGSVAGRTGSRVRIARPAAQHVLPDFPCVERDREHKVNNDRF
;
A
#
# COMPACT_ATOMS: atom_id res chain seq x y z
N MET A 1 -13.73 4.97 -1.49
CA MET A 1 -12.68 4.56 -0.56
C MET A 1 -11.80 5.75 -0.28
N ASP A 2 -11.50 5.97 0.99
CA ASP A 2 -10.76 7.09 1.59
C ASP A 2 -9.24 7.00 1.36
N GLY A 3 -8.76 5.99 0.62
CA GLY A 3 -7.36 5.85 0.24
C GLY A 3 -6.57 4.90 1.14
N ASP A 4 -7.21 4.30 2.15
CA ASP A 4 -6.58 3.39 3.11
C ASP A 4 -6.57 1.91 2.66
N GLY A 5 -7.04 1.64 1.43
CA GLY A 5 -6.98 0.32 0.81
C GLY A 5 -8.13 0.06 -0.15
N ASP A 6 -7.93 -0.93 -1.03
CA ASP A 6 -8.97 -1.47 -1.90
C ASP A 6 -9.59 -2.74 -1.29
N PHE A 7 -10.82 -3.06 -1.70
CA PHE A 7 -11.51 -4.28 -1.27
C PHE A 7 -10.77 -5.51 -1.79
N HIS A 8 -10.46 -6.45 -0.89
CA HIS A 8 -9.78 -7.70 -1.18
C HIS A 8 -10.32 -8.81 -0.29
N ASP A 9 -10.12 -10.06 -0.71
CA ASP A 9 -10.39 -11.23 0.14
C ASP A 9 -9.09 -11.95 0.55
N GLU A 10 -9.22 -13.11 1.21
CA GLU A 10 -8.08 -13.91 1.67
C GLU A 10 -7.27 -14.58 0.54
N ASN A 11 -7.81 -14.60 -0.68
CA ASN A 11 -7.18 -15.16 -1.87
C ASN A 11 -6.31 -14.14 -2.60
N LEU A 12 -6.24 -12.89 -2.11
CA LEU A 12 -5.35 -11.88 -2.65
C LEU A 12 -3.89 -12.34 -2.61
N HIS A 13 -3.28 -12.40 -3.80
CA HIS A 13 -1.86 -12.61 -4.00
C HIS A 13 -1.26 -11.44 -4.77
N VAL A 14 -0.24 -10.80 -4.19
CA VAL A 14 0.45 -9.66 -4.79
C VAL A 14 1.89 -10.04 -5.08
N VAL A 15 2.32 -9.85 -6.33
CA VAL A 15 3.71 -10.07 -6.76
C VAL A 15 4.35 -8.73 -7.08
N GLU A 16 5.32 -8.35 -6.25
CA GLU A 16 6.13 -7.14 -6.44
C GLU A 16 7.51 -7.48 -6.99
N ARG A 17 7.98 -6.69 -7.96
CA ARG A 17 9.28 -6.83 -8.59
C ARG A 17 10.05 -5.53 -8.54
N PHE A 18 11.17 -5.55 -7.85
CA PHE A 18 12.08 -4.42 -7.71
C PHE A 18 13.33 -4.63 -8.59
N THR A 19 13.66 -3.66 -9.43
CA THR A 19 14.87 -3.66 -10.27
C THR A 19 15.67 -2.40 -10.03
N ARG A 20 16.92 -2.51 -9.58
CA ARG A 20 17.79 -1.35 -9.37
C ARG A 20 18.29 -0.78 -10.70
N LYS A 21 18.16 0.54 -10.87
CA LYS A 21 18.65 1.33 -12.00
C LYS A 21 19.41 2.55 -11.49
N GLY A 22 20.73 2.39 -11.32
CA GLY A 22 21.57 3.41 -10.67
C GLY A 22 21.09 3.67 -9.24
N ASP A 23 20.74 4.92 -8.96
CA ASP A 23 20.19 5.38 -7.67
C ASP A 23 18.66 5.34 -7.61
N THR A 24 18.01 4.71 -8.58
CA THR A 24 16.56 4.53 -8.63
C THR A 24 16.17 3.05 -8.59
N LEU A 25 14.92 2.77 -8.20
CA LEU A 25 14.30 1.45 -8.30
C LEU A 25 13.16 1.51 -9.30
N GLU A 26 13.18 0.63 -10.29
CA GLU A 26 11.99 0.30 -11.06
C GLU A 26 11.17 -0.70 -10.26
N TYR A 27 9.92 -0.33 -9.96
CA TYR A 27 8.95 -1.15 -9.27
C TYR A 27 7.87 -1.60 -10.25
N ASP A 28 7.57 -2.90 -10.25
CA ASP A 28 6.46 -3.49 -10.99
C ASP A 28 5.61 -4.39 -10.08
N VAL A 29 4.29 -4.35 -10.23
CA VAL A 29 3.34 -5.10 -9.41
C VAL A 29 2.30 -5.80 -10.28
N THR A 30 1.95 -7.03 -9.91
CA THR A 30 0.81 -7.79 -10.40
C THR A 30 -0.06 -8.19 -9.23
N ILE A 31 -1.38 -8.04 -9.38
CA ILE A 31 -2.38 -8.38 -8.37
C ILE A 31 -3.23 -9.54 -8.89
N GLU A 32 -3.39 -10.57 -8.07
CA GLU A 32 -4.18 -11.76 -8.37
C GLU A 32 -5.18 -11.99 -7.25
N ASP A 33 -6.47 -11.98 -7.57
CA ASP A 33 -7.56 -12.35 -6.67
C ASP A 33 -8.64 -13.03 -7.53
N PRO A 34 -8.76 -14.38 -7.48
CA PRO A 34 -9.68 -15.12 -8.35
C PRO A 34 -11.16 -14.96 -7.96
N THR A 35 -11.45 -14.47 -6.76
CA THR A 35 -12.82 -14.24 -6.29
C THR A 35 -13.36 -12.92 -6.83
N LEU A 36 -12.50 -11.91 -6.88
CA LEU A 36 -12.89 -10.54 -7.25
C LEU A 36 -12.54 -10.16 -8.68
N PHE A 37 -11.47 -10.73 -9.25
CA PHE A 37 -10.99 -10.38 -10.59
C PHE A 37 -11.14 -11.55 -11.56
N THR A 38 -11.39 -11.20 -12.83
CA THR A 38 -11.46 -12.19 -13.93
C THR A 38 -10.08 -12.69 -14.37
N GLY A 39 -9.01 -12.14 -13.81
CA GLY A 39 -7.64 -12.55 -14.05
C GLY A 39 -6.64 -11.59 -13.40
N PRO A 40 -5.33 -11.86 -13.52
CA PRO A 40 -4.29 -11.00 -12.99
C PRO A 40 -4.41 -9.58 -13.55
N TRP A 41 -4.36 -8.58 -12.67
CA TRP A 41 -4.48 -7.19 -13.04
C TRP A 41 -3.26 -6.37 -12.59
N LYS A 42 -2.99 -5.30 -13.33
CA LYS A 42 -1.88 -4.38 -13.15
C LYS A 42 -2.43 -2.96 -13.00
N PRO A 43 -2.22 -2.28 -11.86
CA PRO A 43 -2.74 -0.94 -11.64
C PRO A 43 -2.23 0.03 -12.72
N ALA A 44 -3.10 0.90 -13.22
CA ALA A 44 -2.70 1.97 -14.13
C ALA A 44 -2.07 3.12 -13.33
N ALA A 45 -1.06 3.80 -13.89
CA ALA A 45 -0.49 4.99 -13.26
C ALA A 45 -1.58 6.06 -13.06
N GLY A 46 -1.77 6.52 -11.82
CA GLY A 46 -2.82 7.48 -11.47
C GLY A 46 -4.19 6.88 -11.14
N SER A 47 -4.30 5.55 -11.01
CA SER A 47 -5.50 4.89 -10.47
C SER A 47 -5.48 4.83 -8.93
N VAL A 48 -6.57 4.34 -8.33
CA VAL A 48 -6.90 4.40 -6.90
C VAL A 48 -5.80 3.84 -5.97
N ALA A 49 -4.91 2.99 -6.48
CA ALA A 49 -3.72 2.47 -5.77
C ALA A 49 -2.52 3.47 -5.66
N GLY A 50 -2.74 4.78 -5.86
CA GLY A 50 -1.74 5.84 -5.63
C GLY A 50 -0.87 6.20 -6.84
N ARG A 51 0.20 6.99 -6.61
CA ARG A 51 1.13 7.51 -7.63
C ARG A 51 1.89 6.41 -8.40
N THR A 52 1.75 5.17 -7.97
CA THR A 52 2.42 3.97 -8.48
C THR A 52 1.49 3.23 -9.44
N GLY A 53 1.65 3.49 -10.74
CA GLY A 53 1.21 2.52 -11.73
C GLY A 53 2.02 1.23 -11.64
N SER A 54 1.62 0.21 -12.40
CA SER A 54 2.31 -1.07 -12.48
C SER A 54 3.76 -0.96 -12.92
N ARG A 55 4.25 0.18 -13.42
CA ARG A 55 5.69 0.44 -13.57
C ARG A 55 6.03 1.86 -13.18
N VAL A 56 6.71 2.03 -12.05
CA VAL A 56 7.16 3.35 -11.58
C VAL A 56 8.61 3.35 -11.17
N ARG A 57 9.27 4.49 -11.41
CA ARG A 57 10.61 4.77 -10.87
C ARG A 57 10.48 5.38 -9.49
N ILE A 58 10.90 4.63 -8.49
CA ILE A 58 11.06 5.12 -7.13
C ILE A 58 12.45 5.77 -7.06
N ALA A 59 12.45 7.08 -6.82
CA ALA A 59 13.65 7.86 -6.55
C ALA A 59 13.44 8.58 -5.21
N ARG A 60 14.34 8.38 -4.25
CA ARG A 60 14.32 9.10 -2.98
C ARG A 60 15.56 9.99 -2.90
N PRO A 61 15.41 11.33 -2.91
CA PRO A 61 16.53 12.23 -2.72
C PRO A 61 17.25 11.92 -1.40
N ALA A 62 18.59 12.01 -1.40
CA ALA A 62 19.38 11.85 -0.19
C ALA A 62 18.90 12.84 0.90
N ALA A 63 18.87 12.38 2.15
CA ALA A 63 18.42 13.13 3.33
C ALA A 63 16.91 13.49 3.41
N GLN A 64 16.07 13.09 2.45
CA GLN A 64 14.61 13.19 2.59
C GLN A 64 14.04 11.96 3.29
N HIS A 65 13.77 12.07 4.58
CA HIS A 65 13.00 11.07 5.32
C HIS A 65 11.55 11.52 5.47
N VAL A 66 10.60 10.56 5.41
CA VAL A 66 9.21 10.84 5.82
C VAL A 66 9.27 11.23 7.29
N LEU A 67 8.57 12.30 7.66
CA LEU A 67 8.44 12.66 9.07
C LEU A 67 7.82 11.46 9.80
N PRO A 68 8.40 11.01 10.92
CA PRO A 68 7.81 9.91 11.67
C PRO A 68 6.38 10.27 12.02
N ASP A 69 5.48 9.30 11.90
CA ASP A 69 4.10 9.47 12.34
C ASP A 69 4.09 9.93 13.80
N PHE A 70 3.08 10.71 14.17
CA PHE A 70 2.89 11.05 15.56
C PHE A 70 2.81 9.75 16.38
N PRO A 71 3.42 9.71 17.57
CA PRO A 71 3.36 8.52 18.40
C PRO A 71 1.91 8.10 18.59
N CYS A 72 1.62 6.83 18.34
CA CYS A 72 0.32 6.24 18.65
C CYS A 72 0.12 6.32 20.17
N VAL A 73 -0.54 7.39 20.62
CA VAL A 73 -0.94 7.56 22.00
C VAL A 73 -2.42 7.26 22.06
N GLU A 74 -2.78 6.14 22.69
CA GLU A 74 -4.17 5.75 22.95
C GLU A 74 -4.88 6.78 23.85
N ARG A 75 -5.46 7.81 23.25
CA ARG A 75 -6.25 8.84 23.95
C ARG A 75 -7.71 8.43 24.13
N ASP A 76 -8.19 7.49 23.33
CA ASP A 76 -9.58 7.04 23.35
C ASP A 76 -9.84 5.98 24.43
N ARG A 77 -8.84 5.67 25.27
CA ARG A 77 -9.01 4.79 26.45
C ARG A 77 -10.13 5.25 27.38
N GLU A 78 -10.32 6.56 27.55
CA GLU A 78 -11.38 7.12 28.41
C GLU A 78 -12.76 7.10 27.74
N HIS A 79 -12.82 6.92 26.43
CA HIS A 79 -14.06 6.94 25.63
C HIS A 79 -14.44 5.56 25.08
N LYS A 80 -13.85 4.48 25.62
CA LYS A 80 -14.21 3.11 25.23
C LYS A 80 -15.66 2.79 25.64
N VAL A 81 -16.50 2.51 24.65
CA VAL A 81 -17.92 2.18 24.82
C VAL A 81 -18.16 0.68 25.09
N ASN A 82 -17.12 -0.16 24.99
CA ASN A 82 -17.17 -1.59 25.27
C ASN A 82 -15.94 -2.05 26.08
N ASN A 83 -16.12 -3.14 26.83
CA ASN A 83 -15.16 -3.68 27.80
C ASN A 83 -14.33 -4.83 27.25
N ASP A 84 -14.03 -4.82 25.95
CA ASP A 84 -13.30 -5.92 25.33
C ASP A 84 -11.84 -5.87 25.79
N ARG A 85 -11.48 -6.82 26.66
CA ARG A 85 -10.13 -7.06 27.17
C ARG A 85 -9.39 -8.00 26.22
N PHE A 86 -8.17 -7.61 25.86
CA PHE A 86 -7.15 -8.52 25.31
C PHE A 86 -6.62 -9.45 26.40
#